data_AF-A0A7C6PXB5-F1
#
_entry.id   AF-A0A7C6PXB5-F1
#
_cell.length_a   1.000
_cell.length_b   1.000
_cell.length_c   1.000
_cell.angle_alpha   90.00
_cell.angle_beta   90.00
_cell.angle_gamma   90.00
#
_symmetry.space_group_name_H-M   'P 1'
#
loop_
_entity.id
_entity.type
_entity.pdbx_description
1 polymer ?
#
loop_
_entity_poly.entity_id
_entity_poly.type
_entity_poly.pdbx_seq_one_letter_code
_entity_poly.pdbx_strand_id
1 'polypeptide(L)'
;MGVQDTGCLRNVPAGHGVIREYNGKCTYYRDDQFVAPNFRMREFNPAGVRPYGVMRKLVDQLQKMRYILGAPIIITSGYRSGTTHGSGLAADITVPARTFIQVAQAAYDAGFRRIEVIKRAGTSYWNNMSVGGHVHVDVYDGSGNTTRGTMYDCPSCASLPCYPWYAWGVSNSWWATSQPNTFAQLMTNLKADRGNTGYRGC
;
A
#
# COMPACT_ATOMS: atom_id res chain seq x y z
N MET A 1 -0.90 -11.56 -9.22
CA MET A 1 -0.16 -12.72 -8.67
C MET A 1 1.20 -12.31 -8.07
N GLY A 2 1.18 -11.32 -7.15
CA GLY A 2 2.17 -11.28 -6.07
C GLY A 2 1.93 -12.42 -5.09
N VAL A 3 2.88 -12.73 -4.17
CA VAL A 3 2.97 -14.00 -3.39
C VAL A 3 1.89 -14.96 -3.89
N GLN A 4 2.06 -15.35 -5.16
CA GLN A 4 1.38 -16.52 -5.67
C GLN A 4 1.80 -17.60 -4.68
N ASP A 5 0.98 -18.61 -4.48
CA ASP A 5 1.39 -19.76 -3.68
C ASP A 5 2.65 -20.39 -4.30
N THR A 6 3.80 -19.80 -4.00
CA THR A 6 5.16 -20.14 -4.37
C THR A 6 5.59 -21.31 -3.49
N GLY A 7 4.63 -21.97 -2.82
CA GLY A 7 4.81 -22.90 -1.73
C GLY A 7 4.94 -22.25 -0.35
N CYS A 8 5.21 -20.94 -0.25
CA CYS A 8 5.48 -20.30 1.05
C CYS A 8 4.31 -20.42 2.04
N LEU A 9 3.07 -20.42 1.54
CA LEU A 9 1.87 -20.46 2.38
C LEU A 9 1.44 -21.88 2.75
N ARG A 10 1.90 -22.90 2.02
CA ARG A 10 1.44 -24.30 2.16
C ARG A 10 1.73 -24.91 3.54
N ASN A 11 2.82 -24.52 4.18
CA ASN A 11 3.32 -25.13 5.42
C ASN A 11 3.61 -24.11 6.53
N VAL A 12 2.84 -23.01 6.60
CA VAL A 12 3.04 -22.02 7.68
C VAL A 12 2.60 -22.63 9.02
N PRO A 13 3.50 -22.74 10.03
CA PRO A 13 3.12 -23.28 11.32
C PRO A 13 2.06 -22.44 12.03
N ALA A 14 1.29 -23.06 12.94
CA ALA A 14 0.37 -22.33 13.79
C ALA A 14 1.11 -21.25 14.61
N GLY A 15 0.48 -20.10 14.79
CA GLY A 15 1.09 -18.96 15.50
C GLY A 15 2.22 -18.25 14.74
N HIS A 16 2.44 -18.59 13.47
CA HIS A 16 3.43 -17.94 12.61
C HIS A 16 2.77 -17.26 11.40
N GLY A 17 3.49 -16.28 10.86
CA GLY A 17 3.33 -15.79 9.50
C GLY A 17 4.60 -16.04 8.69
N VAL A 18 4.53 -15.84 7.38
CA VAL A 18 5.68 -16.01 6.48
C VAL A 18 6.11 -14.70 5.82
N ILE A 19 7.41 -14.44 5.81
CA ILE A 19 8.00 -13.39 4.98
C ILE A 19 8.62 -14.03 3.75
N ARG A 20 8.23 -13.55 2.57
CA ARG A 20 8.94 -13.84 1.33
C ARG A 20 10.08 -12.84 1.18
N GLU A 21 11.31 -13.33 1.21
CA GLU A 21 12.52 -12.54 1.08
C GLU A 21 12.76 -12.12 -0.39
N TYR A 22 13.65 -11.16 -0.64
CA TYR A 22 13.95 -10.65 -1.99
C TYR A 22 14.41 -11.74 -2.97
N ASN A 23 15.08 -12.78 -2.47
CA ASN A 23 15.53 -13.92 -3.27
C ASN A 23 14.46 -15.03 -3.41
N GLY A 24 13.23 -14.78 -2.98
CA GLY A 24 12.14 -15.73 -3.04
C GLY A 24 12.10 -16.76 -1.90
N LYS A 25 13.09 -16.78 -0.99
CA LYS A 25 13.08 -17.65 0.20
C LYS A 25 11.91 -17.29 1.12
N CYS A 26 11.31 -18.29 1.73
CA CYS A 26 10.28 -18.13 2.75
C CYS A 26 10.93 -18.23 4.15
N THR A 27 10.72 -17.22 4.99
CA THR A 27 11.18 -17.20 6.39
C THR A 27 9.96 -17.10 7.30
N TYR A 28 9.86 -17.97 8.30
CA TYR A 28 8.74 -17.97 9.23
C TYR A 28 9.07 -17.14 10.48
N TYR A 29 8.10 -16.35 10.92
CA TYR A 29 8.21 -15.51 12.12
C TYR A 29 7.01 -15.80 13.02
N ARG A 30 7.25 -15.84 14.33
CA ARG A 30 6.13 -15.88 15.29
C ARG A 30 5.32 -14.61 15.16
N ASP A 31 4.01 -14.72 15.41
CA ASP A 31 3.09 -13.58 15.32
C ASP A 31 3.54 -12.36 16.15
N ASP A 32 4.13 -12.59 17.32
CA ASP A 32 4.62 -11.56 18.25
C ASP A 32 6.04 -11.07 17.95
N GLN A 33 6.76 -11.74 17.05
CA GLN A 33 8.14 -11.43 16.71
C GLN A 33 8.22 -10.17 15.84
N PHE A 34 9.18 -9.31 16.15
CA PHE A 34 9.53 -8.17 15.30
C PHE A 34 10.16 -8.65 14.00
N VAL A 35 9.61 -8.19 12.89
CA VAL A 35 10.11 -8.44 11.53
C VAL A 35 10.85 -7.23 10.96
N ALA A 36 10.64 -6.07 11.58
CA ALA A 36 11.38 -4.84 11.46
C ALA A 36 11.31 -4.10 12.82
N PRO A 37 12.17 -3.10 13.10
CA PRO A 37 12.24 -2.43 14.40
C PRO A 37 10.89 -1.93 14.95
N ASN A 38 9.95 -1.57 14.08
CA ASN A 38 8.65 -1.01 14.47
C ASN A 38 7.45 -1.84 14.02
N PHE A 39 7.65 -3.06 13.51
CA PHE A 39 6.58 -3.90 12.99
C PHE A 39 6.74 -5.34 13.43
N ARG A 40 5.68 -5.90 14.00
CA ARG A 40 5.53 -7.32 14.32
C ARG A 40 4.84 -8.05 13.18
N MET A 41 5.09 -9.36 13.07
CA MET A 41 4.52 -10.18 12.00
C MET A 41 2.98 -10.10 11.98
N ARG A 42 2.34 -10.14 13.15
CA ARG A 42 0.87 -10.11 13.27
C ARG A 42 0.22 -8.85 12.72
N GLU A 43 0.91 -7.72 12.70
CA GLU A 43 0.36 -6.44 12.21
C GLU A 43 0.00 -6.51 10.72
N PHE A 44 0.65 -7.41 9.97
CA PHE A 44 0.36 -7.66 8.56
C PHE A 44 -0.85 -8.57 8.33
N ASN A 45 -1.57 -8.98 9.38
CA ASN A 45 -2.78 -9.78 9.29
C ASN A 45 -3.83 -9.38 10.35
N PRO A 46 -4.37 -8.15 10.26
CA PRO A 46 -5.37 -7.67 11.20
C PRO A 46 -6.67 -8.49 11.13
N ALA A 47 -6.99 -9.08 9.96
CA ALA A 47 -8.17 -9.93 9.77
C ALA A 47 -8.04 -11.33 10.40
N GLY A 48 -6.84 -11.74 10.81
CA GLY A 48 -6.60 -13.05 11.44
C GLY A 48 -6.72 -14.24 10.49
N VAL A 49 -6.64 -14.02 9.17
CA VAL A 49 -6.71 -15.08 8.16
C VAL A 49 -5.47 -15.96 8.23
N ARG A 50 -5.61 -17.28 8.08
CA ARG A 50 -4.46 -18.20 8.03
C ARG A 50 -4.57 -19.16 6.84
N PRO A 51 -3.44 -19.61 6.26
CA PRO A 51 -2.08 -19.06 6.44
C PRO A 51 -1.98 -17.64 5.88
N TYR A 52 -0.98 -16.86 6.33
CA TYR A 52 -0.75 -15.49 5.85
C TYR A 52 0.73 -15.19 5.68
N GLY A 53 1.04 -14.26 4.78
CA GLY A 53 2.39 -13.83 4.54
C GLY A 53 2.50 -12.42 3.96
N VAL A 54 3.72 -11.90 3.98
CA VAL A 54 4.07 -10.56 3.49
C VAL A 54 5.40 -10.58 2.75
N MET A 55 5.59 -9.72 1.77
CA MET A 55 6.89 -9.54 1.11
C MET A 55 7.82 -8.70 1.99
N ARG A 56 9.09 -9.12 2.12
CA ARG A 56 10.15 -8.37 2.81
C ARG A 56 10.21 -6.91 2.36
N LYS A 57 10.11 -6.69 1.06
CA LYS A 57 10.11 -5.36 0.45
C LYS A 57 9.03 -4.44 1.00
N LEU A 58 7.82 -4.95 1.25
CA LEU A 58 6.74 -4.16 1.84
C LEU A 58 7.08 -3.76 3.28
N VAL A 59 7.60 -4.70 4.07
CA VAL A 59 8.05 -4.44 5.45
C VAL A 59 9.13 -3.36 5.48
N ASP A 60 10.16 -3.48 4.64
CA ASP A 60 11.29 -2.54 4.61
C ASP A 60 10.86 -1.14 4.15
N GLN A 61 9.97 -1.06 3.14
CA GLN A 61 9.47 0.23 2.66
C GLN A 61 8.54 0.90 3.67
N LEU A 62 7.70 0.15 4.39
CA LEU A 62 6.92 0.69 5.52
C LEU A 62 7.83 1.18 6.65
N GLN A 63 8.91 0.46 6.95
CA GLN A 63 9.90 0.87 7.95
C GLN A 63 10.63 2.15 7.53
N LYS A 64 11.02 2.26 6.27
CA LYS A 64 11.60 3.50 5.73
C LYS A 64 10.61 4.65 5.78
N MET A 65 9.36 4.43 5.35
CA MET A 65 8.28 5.42 5.39
C MET A 65 8.03 5.93 6.82
N ARG A 66 8.02 5.03 7.81
CA ARG A 66 7.85 5.39 9.23
C ARG A 66 8.95 6.34 9.70
N TYR A 67 10.20 6.08 9.31
CA TYR A 67 11.32 6.98 9.65
C TYR A 67 11.18 8.34 8.98
N ILE A 68 10.77 8.40 7.71
CA ILE A 68 10.53 9.66 6.99
C ILE A 68 9.42 10.48 7.67
N LEU A 69 8.34 9.84 8.11
CA LEU A 69 7.19 10.52 8.72
C LEU A 69 7.44 10.98 10.18
N GLY A 70 8.39 10.34 10.87
CA GLY A 70 8.60 10.53 12.30
C GLY A 70 7.34 10.24 13.12
N ALA A 71 6.48 9.33 12.64
CA ALA A 71 5.17 9.04 13.22
C ALA A 71 4.84 7.54 13.10
N PRO A 72 4.06 6.96 14.02
CA PRO A 72 3.67 5.57 13.93
C PRO A 72 2.79 5.30 12.71
N ILE A 73 3.02 4.17 12.04
CA ILE A 73 2.19 3.65 10.95
C ILE A 73 1.38 2.48 11.50
N ILE A 74 0.07 2.53 11.33
CA ILE A 74 -0.87 1.47 11.71
C ILE A 74 -1.31 0.73 10.45
N ILE A 75 -1.04 -0.57 10.38
CA ILE A 75 -1.55 -1.42 9.29
C ILE A 75 -3.00 -1.78 9.60
N THR A 76 -3.92 -1.19 8.85
CA THR A 76 -5.36 -1.44 8.99
C THR A 76 -5.85 -2.58 8.11
N SER A 77 -5.09 -2.91 7.08
CA SER A 77 -5.30 -4.09 6.25
C SER A 77 -3.97 -4.59 5.73
N GLY A 78 -3.70 -5.88 5.88
CA GLY A 78 -2.54 -6.55 5.31
C GLY A 78 -3.01 -7.72 4.47
N TYR A 79 -2.66 -8.94 4.84
CA TYR A 79 -3.05 -10.14 4.11
C TYR A 79 -4.58 -10.37 4.06
N ARG A 80 -5.14 -10.71 2.89
CA ARG A 80 -6.56 -11.10 2.67
C ARG A 80 -6.69 -12.16 1.59
N SER A 81 -7.35 -13.29 1.83
CA SER A 81 -7.53 -14.34 0.80
C SER A 81 -8.13 -13.79 -0.52
N GLY A 82 -7.59 -14.21 -1.67
CA GLY A 82 -8.19 -13.96 -2.99
C GLY A 82 -7.96 -12.58 -3.63
N THR A 83 -7.08 -11.72 -3.10
CA THR A 83 -6.80 -10.36 -3.62
C THR A 83 -5.29 -10.05 -3.66
N THR A 84 -4.86 -8.87 -4.13
CA THR A 84 -3.45 -8.40 -4.01
C THR A 84 -3.00 -8.25 -2.55
N HIS A 85 -3.93 -8.04 -1.62
CA HIS A 85 -3.65 -8.20 -0.19
C HIS A 85 -3.28 -9.65 0.14
N GLY A 86 -3.95 -10.64 -0.47
CA GLY A 86 -3.63 -12.08 -0.35
C GLY A 86 -2.32 -12.49 -0.97
N SER A 87 -1.72 -11.59 -1.73
CA SER A 87 -0.38 -11.70 -2.25
C SER A 87 0.68 -11.15 -1.29
N GLY A 88 0.32 -10.65 -0.11
CA GLY A 88 1.27 -10.05 0.83
C GLY A 88 2.09 -8.88 0.26
N LEU A 89 1.65 -8.29 -0.85
CA LEU A 89 2.33 -7.19 -1.55
C LEU A 89 1.75 -5.82 -1.22
N ALA A 90 0.56 -5.79 -0.61
CA ALA A 90 -0.21 -4.59 -0.38
C ALA A 90 -0.58 -4.42 1.09
N ALA A 91 -0.70 -3.17 1.53
CA ALA A 91 -1.24 -2.82 2.83
C ALA A 91 -2.07 -1.53 2.78
N ASP A 92 -3.18 -1.50 3.52
CA ASP A 92 -3.90 -0.28 3.85
C ASP A 92 -3.36 0.21 5.18
N ILE A 93 -2.82 1.43 5.20
CA ILE A 93 -2.19 2.02 6.37
C ILE A 93 -2.91 3.28 6.82
N THR A 94 -2.75 3.59 8.10
CA THR A 94 -3.17 4.85 8.72
C THR A 94 -1.99 5.45 9.46
N VAL A 95 -1.76 6.75 9.29
CA VAL A 95 -0.70 7.47 10.01
C VAL A 95 -1.32 8.61 10.81
N PRO A 96 -1.53 8.44 12.12
CA PRO A 96 -2.08 9.48 12.98
C PRO A 96 -1.31 10.80 12.89
N ALA A 97 -2.03 11.93 13.04
CA ALA A 97 -1.46 13.29 13.04
C ALA A 97 -0.62 13.65 11.78
N ARG A 98 -0.87 12.98 10.65
CA ARG A 98 -0.28 13.28 9.34
C ARG A 98 -1.35 13.39 8.27
N THR A 99 -1.17 14.30 7.32
CA THR A 99 -2.06 14.41 6.15
C THR A 99 -1.89 13.25 5.20
N PHE A 100 -2.91 12.99 4.38
CA PHE A 100 -2.76 12.21 3.15
C PHE A 100 -1.65 12.73 2.23
N ILE A 101 -1.45 14.06 2.10
CA ILE A 101 -0.33 14.68 1.39
C ILE A 101 1.02 14.23 1.96
N GLN A 102 1.22 14.39 3.28
CA GLN A 102 2.46 13.98 3.95
C GLN A 102 2.68 12.46 3.83
N VAL A 103 1.63 11.67 3.99
CA VAL A 103 1.68 10.21 3.91
C VAL A 103 1.97 9.74 2.48
N ALA A 104 1.33 10.33 1.47
CA ALA A 104 1.58 10.00 0.05
C ALA A 104 3.00 10.37 -0.36
N GLN A 105 3.49 11.54 0.02
CA GLN A 105 4.89 11.95 -0.20
C GLN A 105 5.87 10.98 0.46
N ALA A 106 5.69 10.68 1.74
CA ALA A 106 6.56 9.74 2.43
C ALA A 106 6.52 8.33 1.84
N ALA A 107 5.36 7.88 1.35
CA ALA A 107 5.25 6.60 0.65
C ALA A 107 6.06 6.61 -0.66
N TYR A 108 5.96 7.68 -1.45
CA TYR A 108 6.74 7.83 -2.68
C TYR A 108 8.25 7.84 -2.41
N ASP A 109 8.68 8.60 -1.39
CA ASP A 109 10.09 8.71 -0.97
C ASP A 109 10.62 7.41 -0.36
N ALA A 110 9.74 6.62 0.26
CA ALA A 110 10.04 5.27 0.72
C ALA A 110 10.20 4.26 -0.44
N GLY A 111 9.82 4.64 -1.65
CA GLY A 111 9.96 3.84 -2.86
C GLY A 111 8.71 3.08 -3.25
N PHE A 112 7.56 3.36 -2.64
CA PHE A 112 6.28 2.86 -3.15
C PHE A 112 5.98 3.52 -4.50
N ARG A 113 5.39 2.75 -5.41
CA ARG A 113 5.05 3.20 -6.76
C ARG A 113 3.55 3.04 -7.08
N ARG A 114 2.83 2.28 -6.26
CA ARG A 114 1.37 2.31 -6.18
C ARG A 114 0.97 2.93 -4.85
N ILE A 115 0.30 4.07 -4.92
CA ILE A 115 -0.14 4.86 -3.77
C ILE A 115 -1.57 5.30 -4.05
N GLU A 116 -2.51 4.79 -3.27
CA GLU A 116 -3.92 5.11 -3.39
C GLU A 116 -4.40 5.78 -2.10
N VAL A 117 -4.85 7.03 -2.22
CA VAL A 117 -5.38 7.81 -1.11
C VAL A 117 -6.86 7.47 -0.93
N ILE A 118 -7.21 6.92 0.23
CA ILE A 118 -8.57 6.46 0.52
C ILE A 118 -9.25 7.45 1.45
N LYS A 119 -10.30 8.11 0.95
CA LYS A 119 -11.18 8.94 1.76
C LYS A 119 -12.19 8.05 2.50
N ARG A 120 -12.22 8.15 3.82
CA ARG A 120 -13.26 7.53 4.66
C ARG A 120 -14.44 8.49 4.88
N ALA A 121 -15.65 7.93 5.01
CA ALA A 121 -16.82 8.74 5.38
C ALA A 121 -16.60 9.40 6.76
N GLY A 122 -17.04 10.65 6.92
CA GLY A 122 -16.90 11.39 8.19
C GLY A 122 -15.57 12.13 8.40
N THR A 123 -14.60 12.01 7.49
CA THR A 123 -13.40 12.87 7.50
C THR A 123 -13.71 14.21 6.81
N SER A 124 -13.68 15.33 7.54
CA SER A 124 -13.95 16.68 7.03
C SER A 124 -12.74 17.28 6.29
N TYR A 125 -13.01 17.96 5.17
CA TYR A 125 -12.03 18.63 4.30
C TYR A 125 -11.58 20.00 4.80
N TRP A 126 -12.43 20.72 5.54
CA TRP A 126 -12.17 22.10 5.96
C TRP A 126 -11.04 22.21 6.98
N ASN A 127 -10.76 21.10 7.67
CA ASN A 127 -9.74 20.98 8.68
C ASN A 127 -8.71 19.97 8.21
N ASN A 128 -8.03 20.24 7.09
CA ASN A 128 -6.74 19.63 6.73
C ASN A 128 -6.21 18.76 7.90
N MET A 129 -6.13 17.44 7.73
CA MET A 129 -5.16 16.62 8.46
C MET A 129 -5.39 16.14 9.93
N SER A 130 -6.61 16.08 10.51
CA SER A 130 -6.70 15.70 11.95
C SER A 130 -6.91 14.21 12.28
N VAL A 131 -7.37 13.37 11.34
CA VAL A 131 -7.69 11.95 11.63
C VAL A 131 -6.97 11.04 10.64
N GLY A 132 -5.67 10.84 10.91
CA GLY A 132 -4.79 9.83 10.32
C GLY A 132 -4.85 9.63 8.80
N GLY A 133 -3.83 10.08 8.06
CA GLY A 133 -3.76 9.83 6.61
C GLY A 133 -3.87 8.34 6.29
N HIS A 134 -4.94 7.96 5.59
CA HIS A 134 -5.22 6.60 5.13
C HIS A 134 -4.77 6.41 3.68
N VAL A 135 -3.86 5.47 3.46
CA VAL A 135 -3.29 5.21 2.13
C VAL A 135 -3.16 3.71 1.93
N HIS A 136 -3.43 3.24 0.72
CA HIS A 136 -3.11 1.91 0.25
C HIS A 136 -1.79 1.94 -0.52
N VAL A 137 -0.86 1.05 -0.17
CA VAL A 137 0.47 0.96 -0.78
C VAL A 137 0.78 -0.45 -1.23
N ASP A 138 1.42 -0.58 -2.39
CA ASP A 138 1.88 -1.88 -2.90
C ASP A 138 3.35 -1.87 -3.28
N VAL A 139 3.98 -3.05 -3.17
CA VAL A 139 5.32 -3.31 -3.68
C VAL A 139 5.29 -4.18 -4.92
N TYR A 140 6.20 -3.89 -5.86
CA TYR A 140 6.48 -4.75 -7.00
C TYR A 140 7.51 -5.82 -6.63
N ASP A 141 7.20 -7.10 -6.90
CA ASP A 141 8.00 -8.27 -6.51
C ASP A 141 8.89 -8.84 -7.63
N GLY A 142 9.02 -8.15 -8.77
CA GLY A 142 9.90 -8.59 -9.87
C GLY A 142 9.32 -9.69 -10.76
N SER A 143 8.19 -10.30 -10.38
CA SER A 143 7.68 -11.49 -11.05
C SER A 143 7.00 -11.21 -12.40
N GLY A 144 6.87 -9.94 -12.81
CA GLY A 144 5.97 -9.53 -13.89
C GLY A 144 4.50 -9.84 -13.63
N ASN A 145 4.20 -10.42 -12.45
CA ASN A 145 2.95 -11.09 -12.14
C ASN A 145 2.18 -10.33 -11.07
N THR A 146 2.48 -9.06 -10.76
CA THR A 146 1.36 -8.15 -10.55
C THR A 146 0.57 -8.25 -11.85
N THR A 147 -0.75 -8.43 -11.83
CA THR A 147 -1.55 -8.49 -13.07
C THR A 147 -1.51 -7.15 -13.87
N ARG A 148 -0.54 -6.29 -13.53
CA ARG A 148 -0.47 -4.82 -13.54
C ARG A 148 0.98 -4.27 -13.49
N GLY A 149 1.99 -5.05 -13.92
CA GLY A 149 3.33 -4.57 -14.32
C GLY A 149 4.23 -3.86 -13.29
N THR A 150 5.48 -3.64 -13.71
CA THR A 150 6.51 -2.81 -13.06
C THR A 150 6.13 -1.34 -13.26
N MET A 151 5.85 -0.61 -12.18
CA MET A 151 5.21 0.70 -12.23
C MET A 151 6.24 1.84 -12.27
N TYR A 152 6.18 2.65 -13.32
CA TYR A 152 6.92 3.91 -13.46
C TYR A 152 5.92 5.07 -13.41
N ASP A 153 6.36 6.27 -13.01
CA ASP A 153 5.64 7.49 -13.36
C ASP A 153 5.51 7.49 -14.89
N CYS A 154 4.28 7.38 -15.40
CA CYS A 154 4.02 7.32 -16.85
C CYS A 154 3.64 8.72 -17.34
N PRO A 155 4.58 9.51 -17.89
CA PRO A 155 4.26 10.83 -18.41
C PRO A 155 3.38 10.79 -19.66
N SER A 156 3.22 9.63 -20.32
CA SER A 156 2.35 9.47 -21.50
C SER A 156 1.64 8.10 -21.56
N CYS A 157 0.48 8.06 -22.22
CA CYS A 157 -0.36 6.87 -22.38
C CYS A 157 0.02 5.98 -23.57
N ALA A 158 1.14 6.26 -24.26
CA ALA A 158 1.42 5.73 -25.60
C ALA A 158 2.24 4.44 -25.65
N SER A 159 2.79 3.95 -24.53
CA SER A 159 3.59 2.71 -24.49
C SER A 159 3.07 1.74 -23.42
N LEU A 160 2.91 0.45 -23.79
CA LEU A 160 2.60 -0.77 -23.02
C LEU A 160 2.22 -0.63 -21.53
N PRO A 161 1.19 -1.36 -21.09
CA PRO A 161 0.10 -0.81 -20.30
C PRO A 161 0.60 0.03 -19.11
N CYS A 162 0.71 1.33 -19.35
CA CYS A 162 0.76 2.34 -18.30
C CYS A 162 -0.59 2.33 -17.59
N TYR A 163 -0.71 1.51 -16.56
CA TYR A 163 -1.86 1.58 -15.68
C TYR A 163 -1.58 2.68 -14.64
N PRO A 164 -2.33 3.79 -14.64
CA PRO A 164 -2.13 4.86 -13.68
C PRO A 164 -2.62 4.42 -12.31
N TRP A 165 -1.71 3.99 -11.44
CA TRP A 165 -2.08 3.41 -10.14
C TRP A 165 -2.01 4.40 -8.98
N TYR A 166 -1.79 5.68 -9.27
CA TYR A 166 -2.10 6.71 -8.29
C TYR A 166 -3.59 6.95 -8.35
N ALA A 167 -4.26 6.80 -7.21
CA ALA A 167 -5.70 6.94 -7.14
C ALA A 167 -6.08 7.78 -5.93
N TRP A 168 -7.18 8.50 -6.09
CA TRP A 168 -7.90 9.13 -5.02
C TRP A 168 -9.35 8.68 -5.13
N GLY A 169 -9.90 8.10 -4.06
CA GLY A 169 -11.25 7.57 -4.07
C GLY A 169 -11.94 7.69 -2.72
N VAL A 170 -13.27 7.79 -2.75
CA VAL A 170 -14.10 7.57 -1.56
C VAL A 170 -14.29 6.07 -1.38
N SER A 171 -14.15 5.57 -0.15
CA SER A 171 -14.51 4.19 0.20
C SER A 171 -15.83 3.78 -0.48
N ASN A 172 -15.82 2.65 -1.19
CA ASN A 172 -16.93 2.06 -1.95
C ASN A 172 -17.28 2.73 -3.30
N SER A 173 -16.51 3.70 -3.77
CA SER A 173 -16.65 4.23 -5.14
C SER A 173 -15.74 3.47 -6.10
N TRP A 174 -16.30 2.45 -6.77
CA TRP A 174 -15.65 1.79 -7.92
C TRP A 174 -15.56 2.71 -9.15
N TRP A 175 -16.16 3.90 -9.06
CA TRP A 175 -16.36 4.87 -10.13
C TRP A 175 -15.70 6.22 -9.84
N ALA A 176 -14.66 6.28 -8.99
CA ALA A 176 -13.87 7.50 -8.81
C ALA A 176 -13.03 7.73 -10.08
N THR A 177 -13.58 8.52 -11.00
CA THR A 177 -13.24 8.66 -12.43
C THR A 177 -12.00 9.50 -12.76
N SER A 178 -10.92 9.40 -11.98
CA SER A 178 -9.65 10.04 -12.39
C SER A 178 -8.43 9.42 -11.69
N GLN A 179 -7.64 8.65 -12.43
CA GLN A 179 -6.38 8.09 -11.95
C GLN A 179 -5.21 8.99 -12.40
N PRO A 180 -4.53 9.73 -11.52
CA PRO A 180 -3.29 10.40 -11.87
C PRO A 180 -2.25 9.43 -12.47
N ASN A 181 -1.64 9.81 -13.59
CA ASN A 181 -0.66 8.98 -14.30
C ASN A 181 0.77 9.15 -13.75
N THR A 182 0.98 10.18 -12.93
CA THR A 182 2.25 10.49 -12.26
C THR A 182 2.02 10.87 -10.81
N PHE A 183 3.04 10.69 -9.97
CA PHE A 183 3.00 11.14 -8.59
C PHE A 183 2.81 12.67 -8.49
N ALA A 184 3.41 13.43 -9.40
CA ALA A 184 3.24 14.90 -9.44
C ALA A 184 1.78 15.31 -9.67
N GLN A 185 1.07 14.61 -10.56
CA GLN A 185 -0.37 14.83 -10.76
C GLN A 185 -1.19 14.43 -9.55
N LEU A 186 -0.87 13.31 -8.89
CA LEU A 186 -1.51 12.93 -7.62
C LEU A 186 -1.36 14.08 -6.62
N MET A 187 -0.14 14.52 -6.35
CA MET A 187 0.13 15.60 -5.39
C MET A 187 -0.52 16.92 -5.76
N THR A 188 -0.60 17.23 -7.06
CA THR A 188 -1.33 18.41 -7.55
C THR A 188 -2.82 18.30 -7.20
N ASN A 189 -3.43 17.14 -7.46
CA ASN A 189 -4.83 16.87 -7.13
C ASN A 189 -5.08 16.91 -5.62
N LEU A 190 -4.20 16.32 -4.80
CA LEU A 190 -4.32 16.38 -3.34
C LEU A 190 -4.29 17.81 -2.82
N LYS A 191 -3.47 18.68 -3.44
CA LYS A 191 -3.29 20.09 -3.03
C LYS A 191 -4.40 20.99 -3.56
N ALA A 192 -5.03 20.65 -4.68
CA ALA A 192 -6.05 21.45 -5.34
C ALA A 192 -7.47 21.29 -4.76
N ASP A 193 -7.74 20.24 -3.96
CA ASP A 193 -9.11 19.88 -3.58
C ASP A 193 -9.77 20.86 -2.57
N ARG A 194 -10.72 21.66 -3.09
CA ARG A 194 -11.72 22.45 -2.32
C ARG A 194 -13.16 21.89 -2.45
N GLY A 195 -13.39 20.71 -3.02
CA GLY A 195 -14.71 20.08 -3.02
C GLY A 195 -15.22 19.45 -4.32
N ASN A 196 -14.37 19.15 -5.31
CA ASN A 196 -14.84 18.52 -6.54
C ASN A 196 -13.71 17.72 -7.20
N THR A 197 -13.72 16.39 -7.05
CA THR A 197 -12.79 15.50 -7.75
C THR A 197 -13.26 15.35 -9.20
N GLY A 198 -12.92 16.32 -10.03
CA GLY A 198 -13.19 16.30 -11.47
C GLY A 198 -11.93 16.64 -12.24
N TYR A 199 -10.96 15.72 -12.31
CA TYR A 199 -9.86 15.84 -13.24
C TYR A 199 -10.04 14.86 -14.39
N ARG A 200 -10.15 15.37 -15.62
CA ARG A 200 -9.99 14.56 -16.84
C ARG A 200 -8.50 14.48 -17.15
N GLY A 201 -7.84 13.49 -16.56
CA GLY A 201 -6.54 13.03 -17.03
C GLY A 201 -6.79 11.87 -17.99
N CYS A 202 -6.42 12.07 -19.26
CA CYS A 202 -6.60 11.18 -20.41
C CYS A 202 -7.81 10.23 -20.37
#